data_AF-A0A2J0KPQ6-F1
#
_entry.id   AF-A0A2J0KPQ6-F1
#
_cell.length_a   1.000
_cell.length_b   1.000
_cell.length_c   1.000
_cell.angle_alpha   90.00
_cell.angle_beta   90.00
_cell.angle_gamma   90.00
#
_symmetry.space_group_name_H-M   'P 1'
#
loop_
_entity.id
_entity.type
_entity.pdbx_description
1 polymer ?
#
loop_
_entity_poly.entity_id
_entity_poly.type
_entity_poly.pdbx_seq_one_letter_code
_entity_poly.pdbx_strand_id
1 'polypeptide(L)'
;MNKQLITKIIIGIILLITVVVAGSIWFKNIKKIPVQHYQAQDIKAKILGNYLGSDCKGNYVWGGAMNLAWNDLNDNILHKKLKLNTNDKIALGMVEKLNNSTFTKNDLDDKSYYIKSGYGQETVNFINKESKQKFPSKSFGDLKMNLEPTDIISYAYFLKEVEYKTVFEKKDISFNGQKVKGFYAQKKDQRNNVKIIKYESDDKFIVSLELKDESDQLILAKGYDMSSPQNVIDEINQDNSKGHLETIGGSDRFEAPNLHIDHHRDYVELIYKFLANKGFEKYFIAQMFENIKFNMDEKGARVENEAAIVVMPSAMLREPEKSKNLILDKPYWVVMQRANSQNPYFILGVNNTELMEK
;
A
#
# COMPACT_ATOMS: atom_id res chain seq x y z
N MET A 1 4.68 -68.29 -39.97
CA MET A 1 4.56 -66.84 -39.68
C MET A 1 5.35 -66.06 -40.74
N ASN A 2 4.69 -65.16 -41.48
CA ASN A 2 5.26 -64.49 -42.66
C ASN A 2 6.48 -63.62 -42.26
N LYS A 3 7.62 -63.78 -42.94
CA LYS A 3 8.85 -63.01 -42.67
C LYS A 3 8.59 -61.49 -42.66
N GLN A 4 7.69 -61.00 -43.52
CA GLN A 4 7.30 -59.58 -43.53
C GLN A 4 6.55 -59.13 -42.28
N LEU A 5 5.74 -60.01 -41.67
CA LEU A 5 5.00 -59.71 -40.44
C LEU A 5 5.95 -59.63 -39.24
N ILE A 6 6.95 -60.51 -39.19
CA ILE A 6 8.00 -60.52 -38.16
C ILE A 6 8.84 -59.23 -38.24
N THR A 7 9.24 -58.82 -39.45
CA THR A 7 10.00 -57.58 -39.65
C THR A 7 9.21 -56.33 -39.20
N LYS A 8 7.91 -56.26 -39.49
CA LYS A 8 7.07 -55.13 -39.06
C LYS A 8 6.89 -55.06 -37.53
N ILE A 9 6.74 -56.20 -36.87
CA ILE A 9 6.63 -56.26 -35.40
C ILE A 9 7.94 -55.82 -34.74
N ILE A 10 9.09 -56.28 -35.26
CA ILE A 10 10.41 -55.90 -34.71
C ILE A 10 10.65 -54.39 -34.87
N ILE A 11 10.34 -53.81 -36.04
CA ILE A 11 10.46 -52.36 -36.26
C ILE A 11 9.53 -51.58 -35.31
N GLY A 12 8.31 -52.04 -35.11
CA GLY A 12 7.37 -51.44 -34.17
C GLY A 12 7.85 -51.46 -32.72
N ILE A 13 8.43 -52.57 -32.26
CA ILE A 13 8.98 -52.69 -30.90
C ILE A 13 10.21 -51.80 -30.73
N ILE A 14 11.10 -51.72 -31.72
CA ILE A 14 12.28 -50.85 -31.67
C ILE A 14 11.86 -49.37 -31.60
N LEU A 15 10.86 -48.94 -32.39
CA LEU A 15 10.32 -47.59 -32.33
C LEU A 15 9.64 -47.27 -30.98
N LEU A 16 8.96 -48.24 -30.37
CA LEU A 16 8.33 -48.04 -29.06
C LEU A 16 9.39 -47.88 -27.96
N ILE A 17 10.46 -48.69 -28.00
CA ILE A 17 11.57 -48.63 -27.04
C ILE A 17 12.34 -47.32 -27.19
N THR A 18 12.58 -46.84 -28.42
CA THR A 18 13.27 -45.55 -28.61
C THR A 18 12.45 -44.36 -28.11
N VAL A 19 11.12 -44.38 -28.27
CA VAL A 19 10.24 -43.34 -27.71
C VAL A 19 10.21 -43.38 -26.19
N VAL A 20 10.15 -44.57 -25.58
CA VAL A 20 10.17 -44.72 -24.11
C VAL A 20 11.52 -44.30 -23.54
N VAL A 21 12.63 -44.69 -24.17
CA VAL A 21 13.98 -44.31 -23.73
C VAL A 21 14.23 -42.80 -23.95
N ALA A 22 13.79 -42.23 -25.07
CA ALA A 22 13.85 -40.78 -25.30
C ALA A 22 13.01 -40.01 -24.29
N GLY A 23 11.78 -40.47 -23.98
CA GLY A 23 10.94 -39.92 -22.92
C GLY A 23 11.59 -40.03 -21.54
N SER A 24 12.23 -41.17 -21.23
CA SER A 24 12.93 -41.40 -19.95
C SER A 24 14.15 -40.50 -19.78
N ILE A 25 14.90 -40.28 -20.87
CA ILE A 25 16.06 -39.38 -20.90
C ILE A 25 15.60 -37.92 -20.83
N TRP A 26 14.49 -37.57 -21.49
CA TRP A 26 13.89 -36.23 -21.43
C TRP A 26 13.37 -35.90 -20.02
N PHE A 27 12.69 -36.85 -19.36
CA PHE A 27 12.25 -36.69 -17.97
C PHE A 27 13.41 -36.66 -16.96
N LYS A 28 14.52 -37.39 -17.20
CA LYS A 28 15.73 -37.31 -16.37
C LYS A 28 16.56 -36.04 -16.62
N ASN A 29 16.42 -35.40 -17.79
CA ASN A 29 17.10 -34.17 -18.18
C ASN A 29 16.25 -32.90 -18.04
N ILE A 30 15.11 -32.95 -17.33
CA ILE A 30 14.53 -31.73 -16.75
C ILE A 30 15.55 -31.25 -15.71
N LYS A 31 16.49 -30.41 -16.19
CA LYS A 31 17.37 -29.65 -15.32
C LYS A 31 16.47 -29.00 -14.28
N LYS A 32 16.71 -29.26 -13.00
CA LYS A 32 16.21 -28.42 -11.91
C LYS A 32 16.66 -27.00 -12.27
N ILE A 33 15.74 -26.20 -12.82
CA ILE A 33 15.97 -24.79 -13.07
C ILE A 33 16.30 -24.23 -11.68
N PRO A 34 17.46 -23.57 -11.51
CA PRO A 34 17.72 -22.91 -10.25
C PRO A 34 16.63 -21.85 -10.09
N VAL A 35 15.66 -22.10 -9.23
CA VAL A 35 14.81 -21.04 -8.68
C VAL A 35 15.81 -20.03 -8.14
N GLN A 36 15.85 -18.86 -8.78
CA GLN A 36 16.67 -17.76 -8.34
C GLN A 36 16.28 -17.53 -6.89
N HIS A 37 17.15 -17.91 -5.95
CA HIS A 37 16.80 -17.95 -4.54
C HIS A 37 16.47 -16.53 -4.12
N TYR A 38 15.18 -16.26 -3.96
CA TYR A 38 14.71 -15.00 -3.43
C TYR A 38 15.23 -14.89 -1.99
N GLN A 39 16.20 -14.00 -1.78
CA GLN A 39 16.72 -13.70 -0.46
C GLN A 39 15.77 -12.71 0.18
N ALA A 40 14.76 -13.23 0.87
CA ALA A 40 13.77 -12.38 1.52
C ALA A 40 14.42 -11.56 2.64
N GLN A 41 14.09 -10.27 2.74
CA GLN A 41 14.45 -9.44 3.87
C GLN A 41 13.45 -9.68 5.00
N ASP A 42 13.92 -10.17 6.16
CA ASP A 42 13.06 -10.47 7.31
C ASP A 42 12.55 -9.18 7.96
N ILE A 43 11.42 -8.69 7.47
CA ILE A 43 10.66 -7.58 8.05
C ILE A 43 9.34 -8.16 8.54
N LYS A 44 9.36 -8.71 9.75
CA LYS A 44 8.20 -9.33 10.40
C LYS A 44 6.96 -8.45 10.33
N ALA A 45 5.85 -9.02 9.89
CA ALA A 45 4.59 -8.31 9.84
C ALA A 45 4.07 -7.94 11.24
N LYS A 46 3.49 -6.75 11.35
CA LYS A 46 2.69 -6.34 12.52
C LYS A 46 1.22 -6.56 12.19
N ILE A 47 0.63 -7.63 12.73
CA ILE A 47 -0.80 -7.89 12.60
C ILE A 47 -1.55 -6.96 13.57
N LEU A 48 -1.89 -5.76 13.12
CA LEU A 48 -2.59 -4.75 13.93
C LEU A 48 -3.91 -4.37 13.24
N GLY A 49 -5.04 -4.79 13.80
CA GLY A 49 -6.36 -4.47 13.25
C GLY A 49 -6.62 -5.08 11.87
N ASN A 50 -7.25 -4.33 10.97
CA ASN A 50 -7.57 -4.77 9.60
C ASN A 50 -6.49 -4.40 8.57
N TYR A 51 -5.48 -3.61 8.97
CA TYR A 51 -4.43 -3.09 8.10
C TYR A 51 -3.13 -3.86 8.36
N LEU A 52 -2.81 -4.83 7.50
CA LEU A 52 -1.61 -5.67 7.58
C LEU A 52 -0.33 -4.90 7.17
N GLY A 53 0.03 -3.90 7.95
CA GLY A 53 1.23 -3.10 7.75
C GLY A 53 2.52 -3.81 8.15
N SER A 54 3.62 -3.07 8.01
CA SER A 54 4.95 -3.51 8.39
C SER A 54 5.69 -2.42 9.17
N ASP A 55 6.79 -2.82 9.80
CA ASP A 55 7.70 -1.88 10.44
C ASP A 55 8.73 -1.36 9.42
N CYS A 56 8.86 -0.04 9.34
CA CYS A 56 9.89 0.66 8.58
C CYS A 56 10.69 1.54 9.54
N LYS A 57 11.87 1.06 9.97
CA LYS A 57 12.77 1.76 10.90
C LYS A 57 12.07 2.20 12.20
N GLY A 58 11.20 1.34 12.76
CA GLY A 58 10.43 1.63 13.98
C GLY A 58 9.11 2.38 13.75
N ASN A 59 8.75 2.68 12.51
CA ASN A 59 7.50 3.35 12.11
C ASN A 59 6.56 2.35 11.46
N TYR A 60 5.26 2.50 11.65
CA TYR A 60 4.27 1.62 11.00
C TYR A 60 3.97 2.13 9.59
N VAL A 61 3.93 1.25 8.58
CA VAL A 61 3.52 1.61 7.22
C VAL A 61 2.58 0.58 6.63
N TRP A 62 1.51 1.04 5.99
CA TRP A 62 0.58 0.21 5.24
C TRP A 62 0.08 0.95 3.99
N GLY A 63 -0.04 0.23 2.88
CA GLY A 63 -0.67 0.71 1.65
C GLY A 63 -1.53 -0.36 1.01
N GLY A 64 -2.62 0.04 0.36
CA GLY A 64 -3.65 -0.88 -0.13
C GLY A 64 -3.30 -1.75 -1.36
N ALA A 65 -2.11 -1.59 -1.96
CA ALA A 65 -1.77 -2.24 -3.23
C ALA A 65 -1.79 -3.78 -3.10
N MET A 66 -1.26 -4.33 -2.01
CA MET A 66 -1.28 -5.79 -1.81
C MET A 66 -2.70 -6.33 -1.69
N ASN A 67 -3.60 -5.58 -1.04
CA ASN A 67 -5.02 -5.96 -0.96
C ASN A 67 -5.69 -6.01 -2.34
N LEU A 68 -5.36 -5.07 -3.24
CA LEU A 68 -5.87 -5.08 -4.62
C LEU A 68 -5.37 -6.29 -5.41
N ALA A 69 -4.05 -6.57 -5.36
CA ALA A 69 -3.47 -7.73 -6.03
C ALA A 69 -4.04 -9.05 -5.48
N TRP A 70 -4.24 -9.14 -4.16
CA TRP A 70 -4.84 -10.30 -3.51
C TRP A 70 -6.28 -10.54 -3.95
N ASN A 71 -7.08 -9.48 -3.99
CA ASN A 71 -8.47 -9.55 -4.44
C ASN A 71 -8.55 -9.97 -5.91
N ASP A 72 -7.70 -9.40 -6.77
CA ASP A 72 -7.66 -9.76 -8.20
C ASP A 72 -7.27 -11.22 -8.43
N LEU A 73 -6.31 -11.74 -7.66
CA LEU A 73 -5.94 -13.15 -7.69
C LEU A 73 -7.13 -14.04 -7.34
N ASN A 74 -7.86 -13.69 -6.28
CA ASN A 74 -9.02 -14.44 -5.83
C ASN A 74 -10.16 -14.42 -6.86
N ASP A 75 -10.41 -13.27 -7.46
CA ASP A 75 -11.56 -13.05 -8.32
C ASP A 75 -11.33 -13.59 -9.74
N ASN A 76 -10.14 -13.36 -10.31
CA ASN A 76 -9.85 -13.60 -11.72
C ASN A 76 -9.06 -14.89 -11.99
N ILE A 77 -8.36 -15.45 -10.99
CA ILE A 77 -7.58 -16.70 -11.15
C ILE A 77 -8.19 -17.83 -10.34
N LEU A 78 -8.36 -17.63 -9.03
CA LEU A 78 -8.82 -18.71 -8.14
C LEU A 78 -10.34 -18.89 -8.14
N HIS A 79 -11.07 -17.84 -8.52
CA HIS A 79 -12.53 -17.69 -8.43
C HIS A 79 -13.11 -18.04 -7.06
N LYS A 80 -12.31 -17.87 -6.00
CA LYS A 80 -12.65 -18.06 -4.58
C LYS A 80 -11.51 -17.52 -3.72
N LYS A 81 -11.79 -17.28 -2.43
CA LYS A 81 -10.78 -16.85 -1.46
C LYS A 81 -9.62 -17.86 -1.36
N LEU A 82 -8.40 -17.35 -1.36
CA LEU A 82 -7.17 -18.14 -1.21
C LEU A 82 -7.16 -18.86 0.13
N LYS A 83 -6.76 -20.13 0.10
CA LYS A 83 -6.53 -20.97 1.28
C LYS A 83 -5.13 -21.54 1.23
N LEU A 84 -4.49 -21.68 2.38
CA LEU A 84 -3.17 -22.30 2.49
C LEU A 84 -3.27 -23.71 3.04
N ASN A 85 -2.41 -24.59 2.56
CA ASN A 85 -2.15 -25.90 3.13
C ASN A 85 -1.00 -25.80 4.15
N THR A 86 -1.27 -25.18 5.30
CA THR A 86 -0.29 -25.02 6.37
C THR A 86 -0.98 -24.92 7.73
N ASN A 87 -0.27 -25.31 8.79
CA ASN A 87 -0.70 -25.11 10.18
C ASN A 87 -0.06 -23.86 10.82
N ASP A 88 0.67 -23.07 10.04
CA ASP A 88 1.29 -21.82 10.49
C ASP A 88 0.21 -20.78 10.80
N LYS A 89 -0.02 -20.54 12.10
CA LYS A 89 -1.07 -19.64 12.59
C LYS A 89 -0.88 -18.20 12.12
N ILE A 90 0.37 -17.75 11.94
CA ILE A 90 0.65 -16.38 11.49
C ILE A 90 0.25 -16.26 10.02
N ALA A 91 0.69 -17.21 9.18
CA ALA A 91 0.31 -17.25 7.77
C ALA A 91 -1.21 -17.34 7.58
N LEU A 92 -1.87 -18.20 8.37
CA LEU A 92 -3.33 -18.35 8.33
C LEU A 92 -4.05 -17.06 8.75
N GLY A 93 -3.59 -16.39 9.81
CA GLY A 93 -4.15 -15.11 10.25
C GLY A 93 -3.97 -13.99 9.22
N MET A 94 -2.84 -13.95 8.51
CA MET A 94 -2.65 -13.02 7.39
C MET A 94 -3.61 -13.29 6.23
N VAL A 95 -3.76 -14.55 5.84
CA VAL A 95 -4.69 -14.94 4.77
C VAL A 95 -6.12 -14.61 5.12
N GLU A 96 -6.53 -14.83 6.37
CA GLU A 96 -7.84 -14.43 6.87
C GLU A 96 -8.04 -12.91 6.72
N LYS A 97 -7.06 -12.10 7.10
CA LYS A 97 -7.12 -10.64 7.01
C LYS A 97 -7.14 -10.14 5.56
N LEU A 98 -6.30 -10.69 4.67
CA LEU A 98 -6.30 -10.35 3.25
C LEU A 98 -7.61 -10.77 2.56
N ASN A 99 -8.18 -11.92 2.94
CA ASN A 99 -9.45 -12.39 2.40
C ASN A 99 -10.65 -11.53 2.84
N ASN A 100 -10.57 -10.90 4.00
CA ASN A 100 -11.62 -10.08 4.61
C ASN A 100 -11.24 -8.59 4.69
N SER A 101 -10.42 -8.11 3.76
CA SER A 101 -10.02 -6.70 3.73
C SER A 101 -11.24 -5.78 3.51
N THR A 102 -11.32 -4.70 4.27
CA THR A 102 -12.33 -3.66 4.10
C THR A 102 -11.99 -2.71 2.94
N PHE A 103 -10.71 -2.56 2.63
CA PHE A 103 -10.21 -1.77 1.51
C PHE A 103 -10.33 -2.53 0.19
N THR A 104 -10.86 -1.86 -0.82
CA THR A 104 -11.11 -2.39 -2.16
C THR A 104 -10.79 -1.35 -3.24
N LYS A 105 -10.89 -1.73 -4.51
CA LYS A 105 -10.75 -0.79 -5.63
C LYS A 105 -11.78 0.35 -5.61
N ASN A 106 -12.90 0.19 -4.91
CA ASN A 106 -13.93 1.23 -4.79
C ASN A 106 -13.50 2.36 -3.82
N ASP A 107 -12.45 2.13 -3.03
CA ASP A 107 -11.83 3.11 -2.14
C ASP A 107 -10.70 3.91 -2.84
N LEU A 108 -10.58 3.74 -4.16
CA LEU A 108 -9.74 4.53 -5.05
C LEU A 108 -10.57 4.91 -6.28
N ASP A 109 -10.16 5.97 -6.98
CA ASP A 109 -10.70 6.23 -8.31
C ASP A 109 -9.94 5.41 -9.38
N ASP A 110 -10.65 5.05 -10.44
CA ASP A 110 -10.15 4.16 -11.49
C ASP A 110 -8.89 4.67 -12.19
N LYS A 111 -8.61 5.99 -12.16
CA LYS A 111 -7.41 6.56 -12.78
C LYS A 111 -6.17 6.29 -11.92
N SER A 112 -6.34 6.12 -10.61
CA SER A 112 -5.25 6.04 -9.63
C SER A 112 -4.67 4.64 -9.41
N TYR A 113 -5.26 3.58 -9.96
CA TYR A 113 -4.72 2.22 -9.81
C TYR A 113 -4.63 1.43 -11.12
N TYR A 114 -3.74 0.45 -11.14
CA TYR A 114 -3.65 -0.59 -12.16
C TYR A 114 -3.60 -1.94 -11.45
N ILE A 115 -4.41 -2.88 -11.90
CA ILE A 115 -4.49 -4.23 -11.35
C ILE A 115 -4.49 -5.20 -12.54
N LYS A 116 -3.68 -6.25 -12.45
CA LYS A 116 -3.70 -7.33 -13.43
C LYS A 116 -3.18 -8.63 -12.84
N SER A 117 -3.93 -9.70 -13.04
CA SER A 117 -3.49 -11.07 -12.85
C SER A 117 -3.53 -11.86 -14.15
N GLY A 118 -2.77 -12.95 -14.18
CA GLY A 118 -2.67 -13.82 -15.35
C GLY A 118 -1.54 -14.84 -15.22
N TYR A 119 -1.29 -15.54 -16.32
CA TYR A 119 -0.32 -16.61 -16.40
C TYR A 119 0.92 -16.22 -17.21
N GLY A 120 2.08 -16.72 -16.78
CA GLY A 120 3.34 -16.68 -17.50
C GLY A 120 3.90 -15.30 -17.85
N GLN A 121 4.97 -15.31 -18.65
CA GLN A 121 5.72 -14.11 -19.01
C GLN A 121 4.90 -13.06 -19.78
N GLU A 122 3.90 -13.50 -20.55
CA GLU A 122 3.03 -12.60 -21.30
C GLU A 122 2.32 -11.61 -20.37
N THR A 123 1.87 -12.08 -19.20
CA THR A 123 1.21 -11.23 -18.21
C THR A 123 2.18 -10.20 -17.62
N VAL A 124 3.44 -10.58 -17.35
CA VAL A 124 4.49 -9.65 -16.89
C VAL A 124 4.74 -8.55 -17.92
N ASN A 125 4.79 -8.92 -19.21
CA ASN A 125 4.99 -7.97 -20.30
C ASN A 125 3.82 -6.98 -20.40
N PHE A 126 2.57 -7.46 -20.26
CA PHE A 126 1.40 -6.58 -20.20
C PHE A 126 1.47 -5.65 -18.99
N ILE A 127 1.79 -6.16 -17.80
CA ILE A 127 1.93 -5.34 -16.59
C ILE A 127 2.95 -4.22 -16.79
N ASN A 128 4.14 -4.52 -17.29
CA ASN A 128 5.19 -3.52 -17.52
C ASN A 128 4.74 -2.46 -18.54
N LYS A 129 4.15 -2.89 -19.65
CA LYS A 129 3.66 -2.00 -20.70
C LYS A 129 2.51 -1.11 -20.22
N GLU A 130 1.44 -1.72 -19.74
CA GLU A 130 0.18 -1.04 -19.40
C GLU A 130 0.34 -0.15 -18.15
N SER A 131 1.07 -0.60 -17.13
CA SER A 131 1.29 0.24 -15.93
C SER A 131 2.15 1.47 -16.25
N LYS A 132 3.14 1.34 -17.13
CA LYS A 132 3.96 2.48 -17.60
C LYS A 132 3.17 3.43 -18.49
N GLN A 133 2.28 2.91 -19.33
CA GLN A 133 1.38 3.72 -20.14
C GLN A 133 0.39 4.50 -19.28
N LYS A 134 -0.19 3.84 -18.26
CA LYS A 134 -1.15 4.47 -17.34
C LYS A 134 -0.48 5.46 -16.39
N PHE A 135 0.76 5.19 -15.99
CA PHE A 135 1.53 6.02 -15.06
C PHE A 135 2.91 6.38 -15.65
N PRO A 136 2.98 7.38 -16.55
CA PRO A 136 4.26 7.81 -17.15
C PRO A 136 5.28 8.31 -16.13
N SER A 137 4.80 8.81 -14.98
CA SER A 137 5.61 9.31 -13.87
C SER A 137 6.01 8.23 -12.85
N LYS A 138 5.65 6.97 -13.09
CA LYS A 138 5.98 5.83 -12.22
C LYS A 138 7.49 5.76 -11.99
N SER A 139 7.91 5.82 -10.72
CA SER A 139 9.32 5.75 -10.34
C SER A 139 9.87 4.34 -10.25
N PHE A 140 9.02 3.33 -10.05
CA PHE A 140 9.45 1.93 -10.02
C PHE A 140 9.70 1.42 -11.43
N GLY A 141 10.85 0.77 -11.62
CA GLY A 141 11.20 0.14 -12.89
C GLY A 141 10.34 -1.07 -13.22
N ASP A 142 10.61 -1.64 -14.40
CA ASP A 142 9.93 -2.84 -14.89
C ASP A 142 10.18 -4.05 -13.97
N LEU A 143 9.17 -4.92 -13.86
CA LEU A 143 9.29 -6.23 -13.25
C LEU A 143 10.32 -7.07 -14.02
N LYS A 144 11.32 -7.61 -13.33
CA LYS A 144 12.44 -8.37 -13.91
C LYS A 144 12.33 -9.89 -13.71
N MET A 145 11.11 -10.40 -13.61
CA MET A 145 10.85 -11.83 -13.37
C MET A 145 10.70 -12.62 -14.67
N ASN A 146 11.14 -13.88 -14.63
CA ASN A 146 10.98 -14.86 -15.70
C ASN A 146 9.98 -15.92 -15.25
N LEU A 147 8.79 -15.95 -15.86
CA LEU A 147 7.70 -16.84 -15.50
C LEU A 147 7.43 -17.87 -16.60
N GLU A 148 7.33 -19.15 -16.21
CA GLU A 148 6.90 -20.23 -17.09
C GLU A 148 5.41 -20.07 -17.45
N PRO A 149 4.92 -20.65 -18.57
CA PRO A 149 3.53 -20.45 -19.01
C PRO A 149 2.45 -20.81 -17.99
N THR A 150 2.76 -21.69 -17.03
CA THR A 150 1.81 -22.11 -15.99
C THR A 150 1.90 -21.31 -14.70
N ASP A 151 2.93 -20.48 -14.53
CA ASP A 151 3.13 -19.67 -13.33
C ASP A 151 2.09 -18.55 -13.28
N ILE A 152 1.71 -18.14 -12.07
CA ILE A 152 0.68 -17.13 -11.85
C ILE A 152 1.35 -15.87 -11.30
N ILE A 153 0.95 -14.72 -11.82
CA ILE A 153 1.22 -13.42 -11.23
C ILE A 153 -0.09 -12.69 -10.97
N SER A 154 -0.18 -12.03 -9.83
CA SER A 154 -1.16 -10.99 -9.58
C SER A 154 -0.44 -9.73 -9.12
N TYR A 155 -0.71 -8.63 -9.79
CA TYR A 155 -0.02 -7.36 -9.59
C TYR A 155 -1.04 -6.25 -9.39
N ALA A 156 -0.72 -5.35 -8.48
CA ALA A 156 -1.39 -4.08 -8.37
C ALA A 156 -0.39 -2.96 -8.09
N TYR A 157 -0.73 -1.78 -8.59
CA TYR A 157 -0.01 -0.54 -8.37
C TYR A 157 -1.03 0.58 -8.24
N PHE A 158 -0.84 1.48 -7.28
CA PHE A 158 -1.57 2.73 -7.26
C PHE A 158 -0.61 3.89 -7.10
N LEU A 159 -1.00 5.03 -7.64
CA LEU A 159 -0.28 6.29 -7.53
C LEU A 159 -1.31 7.34 -7.11
N LYS A 160 -1.12 7.93 -5.91
CA LYS A 160 -2.14 8.80 -5.32
C LYS A 160 -1.83 10.27 -5.40
N GLU A 161 -0.98 10.84 -4.56
CA GLU A 161 -0.15 11.93 -5.07
C GLU A 161 -1.06 13.27 -5.05
N VAL A 162 -0.84 14.18 -4.07
CA VAL A 162 -1.72 15.34 -3.74
C VAL A 162 -0.96 16.63 -3.39
N GLU A 163 -1.58 17.81 -3.53
CA GLU A 163 -1.03 19.12 -3.17
C GLU A 163 -1.92 19.88 -2.19
N TYR A 164 -1.34 20.68 -1.30
CA TYR A 164 -2.11 21.57 -0.44
C TYR A 164 -2.72 22.74 -1.22
N LYS A 165 -3.87 23.24 -0.76
CA LYS A 165 -4.54 24.41 -1.33
C LYS A 165 -3.67 25.69 -1.28
N THR A 166 -2.85 25.81 -0.25
CA THR A 166 -1.88 26.90 -0.03
C THR A 166 -0.57 26.30 0.46
N VAL A 167 0.55 26.64 -0.18
CA VAL A 167 1.88 26.14 0.20
C VAL A 167 2.27 26.70 1.57
N PHE A 168 2.80 25.85 2.46
CA PHE A 168 3.31 26.24 3.78
C PHE A 168 4.72 26.82 3.71
N GLU A 169 5.18 27.47 4.78
CA GLU A 169 6.57 27.94 4.87
C GLU A 169 7.47 26.87 5.46
N LYS A 170 8.74 26.81 5.02
CA LYS A 170 9.74 25.90 5.58
C LYS A 170 10.23 26.39 6.93
N LYS A 171 10.47 25.46 7.86
CA LYS A 171 11.08 25.75 9.16
C LYS A 171 11.66 24.48 9.78
N ASP A 172 12.72 24.63 10.56
CA ASP A 172 13.15 23.54 11.42
C ASP A 172 12.18 23.40 12.61
N ILE A 173 11.77 22.18 12.92
CA ILE A 173 10.91 21.87 14.07
C ILE A 173 11.61 20.92 15.03
N SER A 174 11.05 20.77 16.23
CA SER A 174 11.50 19.74 17.17
C SER A 174 10.53 18.58 17.17
N PHE A 175 11.04 17.35 17.03
CA PHE A 175 10.28 16.12 17.19
C PHE A 175 10.95 15.26 18.26
N ASN A 176 10.24 14.97 19.35
CA ASN A 176 10.78 14.29 20.54
C ASN A 176 12.14 14.89 21.00
N GLY A 177 12.26 16.22 20.95
CA GLY A 177 13.47 16.95 21.34
C GLY A 177 14.58 16.97 20.28
N GLN A 178 14.42 16.29 19.15
CA GLN A 178 15.39 16.29 18.04
C GLN A 178 14.99 17.33 16.99
N LYS A 179 15.99 18.05 16.45
CA LYS A 179 15.77 19.04 15.39
C LYS A 179 15.64 18.34 14.03
N VAL A 180 14.59 18.66 13.28
CA VAL A 180 14.31 18.11 11.94
C VAL A 180 13.78 19.20 11.01
N LYS A 181 13.85 18.98 9.71
CA LYS A 181 13.17 19.84 8.71
C LYS A 181 11.67 19.64 8.76
N GLY A 182 10.94 20.72 8.54
CA GLY A 182 9.50 20.71 8.50
C GLY A 182 8.94 21.98 7.87
N PHE A 183 7.64 22.17 8.11
CA PHE A 183 6.87 23.27 7.57
C PHE A 183 5.83 23.76 8.57
N TYR A 184 5.37 24.99 8.38
CA TYR A 184 4.43 25.64 9.29
C TYR A 184 3.52 26.65 8.59
N ALA A 185 2.40 26.98 9.25
CA ALA A 185 1.46 28.00 8.78
C ALA A 185 1.83 29.39 9.33
N GLN A 186 2.54 30.19 8.54
CA GLN A 186 2.90 31.56 8.91
C GLN A 186 1.77 32.56 8.64
N LYS A 187 1.11 32.41 7.49
CA LYS A 187 0.12 33.35 6.96
C LYS A 187 -1.32 32.87 7.20
N LYS A 188 -2.29 33.77 7.09
CA LYS A 188 -3.71 33.48 7.38
C LYS A 188 -4.30 32.45 6.43
N ASP A 189 -4.00 32.56 5.14
CA ASP A 189 -4.35 31.60 4.10
C ASP A 189 -3.79 30.20 4.37
N GLN A 190 -2.52 30.09 4.79
CA GLN A 190 -1.92 28.81 5.20
C GLN A 190 -2.62 28.21 6.43
N ARG A 191 -3.01 29.04 7.40
CA ARG A 191 -3.80 28.59 8.55
C ARG A 191 -5.19 28.09 8.13
N ASN A 192 -5.82 28.77 7.17
CA ASN A 192 -7.13 28.34 6.67
C ASN A 192 -7.11 26.94 6.05
N ASN A 193 -5.97 26.48 5.52
CA ASN A 193 -5.82 25.11 5.02
C ASN A 193 -5.89 24.04 6.11
N VAL A 194 -5.73 24.40 7.38
CA VAL A 194 -5.75 23.43 8.49
C VAL A 194 -7.17 23.42 9.04
N LYS A 195 -7.91 22.32 8.82
CA LYS A 195 -9.21 22.11 9.45
C LYS A 195 -9.04 21.23 10.67
N ILE A 196 -9.66 21.61 11.77
CA ILE A 196 -9.72 20.77 12.96
C ILE A 196 -10.90 19.80 12.79
N ILE A 197 -10.58 18.51 12.72
CA ILE A 197 -11.59 17.44 12.84
C ILE A 197 -11.92 17.25 14.32
N LYS A 198 -10.89 17.23 15.17
CA LYS A 198 -11.01 17.06 16.63
C LYS A 198 -9.88 17.74 17.36
N TYR A 199 -10.17 18.38 18.48
CA TYR A 199 -9.17 18.98 19.36
C TYR A 199 -9.56 18.73 20.81
N GLU A 200 -8.76 17.92 21.51
CA GLU A 200 -8.88 17.69 22.97
C GLU A 200 -7.80 18.46 23.73
N SER A 201 -6.58 18.50 23.20
CA SER A 201 -5.45 19.28 23.73
C SER A 201 -4.36 19.47 22.67
N ASP A 202 -3.33 20.27 22.98
CA ASP A 202 -2.12 20.43 22.14
C ASP A 202 -1.35 19.12 21.90
N ASP A 203 -1.64 18.08 22.70
CA ASP A 203 -1.07 16.75 22.56
C ASP A 203 -2.05 15.70 22.04
N LYS A 204 -3.31 16.07 21.78
CA LYS A 204 -4.33 15.16 21.26
C LYS A 204 -5.33 15.88 20.36
N PHE A 205 -5.13 15.73 19.05
CA PHE A 205 -5.92 16.38 18.02
C PHE A 205 -5.91 15.58 16.71
N ILE A 206 -6.91 15.83 15.87
CA ILE A 206 -7.00 15.37 14.48
C ILE A 206 -7.22 16.62 13.62
N VAL A 207 -6.35 16.81 12.64
CA VAL A 207 -6.50 17.86 11.64
C VAL A 207 -6.49 17.27 10.24
N SER A 208 -7.20 17.88 9.31
CA SER A 208 -7.05 17.63 7.89
C SER A 208 -6.40 18.83 7.22
N LEU A 209 -5.48 18.56 6.29
CA LEU A 209 -4.91 19.59 5.43
C LEU A 209 -5.74 19.69 4.16
N GLU A 210 -6.27 20.88 3.87
CA GLU A 210 -7.03 21.13 2.64
C GLU A 210 -6.14 20.90 1.42
N LEU A 211 -6.62 20.03 0.55
CA LEU A 211 -5.97 19.68 -0.71
C LEU A 211 -6.61 20.48 -1.85
N LYS A 212 -5.89 20.62 -2.96
CA LYS A 212 -6.47 21.18 -4.20
C LYS A 212 -7.51 20.24 -4.81
N ASP A 213 -7.22 18.93 -4.83
CA ASP A 213 -8.20 17.90 -5.18
C ASP A 213 -8.99 17.51 -3.92
N GLU A 214 -10.21 18.03 -3.81
CA GLU A 214 -11.12 17.77 -2.69
C GLU A 214 -11.66 16.33 -2.67
N SER A 215 -11.35 15.53 -3.69
CA SER A 215 -11.76 14.13 -3.75
C SER A 215 -10.90 13.20 -2.91
N ASP A 216 -9.76 13.68 -2.40
CA ASP A 216 -8.90 13.01 -1.43
C ASP A 216 -8.80 13.84 -0.14
N GLN A 217 -8.37 13.18 0.94
CA GLN A 217 -8.12 13.80 2.24
C GLN A 217 -6.76 13.36 2.77
N LEU A 218 -6.02 14.32 3.34
CA LEU A 218 -4.81 14.07 4.10
C LEU A 218 -5.04 14.48 5.55
N ILE A 219 -5.01 13.49 6.44
CA ILE A 219 -5.39 13.62 7.85
C ILE A 219 -4.18 13.31 8.72
N LEU A 220 -4.00 14.15 9.75
CA LEU A 220 -2.90 14.07 10.71
C LEU A 220 -3.50 13.94 12.11
N ALA A 221 -3.15 12.88 12.84
CA ALA A 221 -3.73 12.58 14.14
C ALA A 221 -2.63 12.35 15.19
N LYS A 222 -2.51 13.27 16.15
CA LYS A 222 -1.55 13.22 17.26
C LYS A 222 -2.25 12.74 18.55
N GLY A 223 -1.54 11.98 19.38
CA GLY A 223 -2.03 11.56 20.69
C GLY A 223 -2.94 10.33 20.69
N TYR A 224 -2.89 9.55 19.61
CA TYR A 224 -3.60 8.27 19.47
C TYR A 224 -2.62 7.11 19.62
N ASP A 225 -3.14 5.96 20.05
CA ASP A 225 -2.34 4.74 20.24
C ASP A 225 -1.64 4.33 18.93
N MET A 226 -0.31 4.26 18.96
CA MET A 226 0.53 3.91 17.81
C MET A 226 0.56 2.39 17.53
N SER A 227 -0.08 1.58 18.38
CA SER A 227 -0.17 0.13 18.22
C SER A 227 -1.45 -0.32 17.50
N SER A 228 -2.43 0.55 17.27
CA SER A 228 -3.67 0.19 16.58
C SER A 228 -4.04 1.22 15.50
N PRO A 229 -3.69 0.98 14.22
CA PRO A 229 -4.14 1.84 13.14
C PRO A 229 -5.67 1.83 13.01
N GLN A 230 -6.34 0.72 13.36
CA GLN A 230 -7.81 0.65 13.29
C GLN A 230 -8.47 1.69 14.22
N ASN A 231 -7.94 1.87 15.44
CA ASN A 231 -8.54 2.79 16.42
C ASN A 231 -8.53 4.23 15.90
N VAL A 232 -7.43 4.69 15.30
CA VAL A 232 -7.37 6.06 14.75
C VAL A 232 -8.28 6.23 13.54
N ILE A 233 -8.45 5.20 12.71
CA ILE A 233 -9.40 5.24 11.59
C ILE A 233 -10.85 5.32 12.09
N ASP A 234 -11.20 4.56 13.12
CA ASP A 234 -12.54 4.59 13.70
C ASP A 234 -12.86 5.98 14.30
N GLU A 235 -11.89 6.60 14.98
CA GLU A 235 -11.98 7.98 15.50
C GLU A 235 -12.18 9.00 14.37
N ILE A 236 -11.38 8.92 13.31
CA ILE A 236 -11.50 9.79 12.12
C ILE A 236 -12.89 9.66 11.49
N ASN A 237 -13.37 8.43 11.27
CA ASN A 237 -14.66 8.18 10.64
C ASN A 237 -15.83 8.65 11.51
N GLN A 238 -15.73 8.47 12.83
CA GLN A 238 -16.75 8.94 13.76
C GLN A 238 -16.85 10.47 13.76
N ASP A 239 -15.73 11.19 13.78
CA ASP A 239 -15.74 12.65 13.90
C ASP A 239 -15.93 13.38 12.57
N ASN A 240 -15.50 12.80 11.44
CA ASN A 240 -15.85 13.32 10.11
C ASN A 240 -17.37 13.37 9.88
N SER A 241 -18.13 12.44 10.47
CA SER A 241 -19.59 12.42 10.38
C SER A 241 -20.29 13.58 11.12
N LYS A 242 -19.58 14.29 12.01
CA LYS A 242 -20.11 15.39 12.84
C LYS A 242 -19.91 16.78 12.22
N GLY A 243 -19.18 16.87 11.10
CA GLY A 243 -18.78 18.13 10.46
C GLY A 243 -17.49 18.71 11.05
N HIS A 244 -16.74 19.46 10.24
CA HIS A 244 -15.47 20.06 10.66
C HIS A 244 -15.70 21.26 11.59
N LEU A 245 -14.84 21.41 12.61
CA LEU A 245 -14.73 22.65 13.39
C LEU A 245 -14.03 23.72 12.53
N GLU A 246 -14.14 25.01 12.91
CA GLU A 246 -13.55 26.08 12.10
C GLU A 246 -12.05 25.94 11.89
N THR A 247 -11.60 26.60 10.82
CA THR A 247 -10.20 26.90 10.56
C THR A 247 -9.51 27.47 11.77
N ILE A 248 -8.23 27.14 11.91
CA ILE A 248 -7.41 27.59 13.03
C ILE A 248 -7.31 29.12 13.05
N GLY A 249 -7.41 29.72 14.24
CA GLY A 249 -7.48 31.17 14.44
C GLY A 249 -6.14 31.88 14.23
N GLY A 250 -6.15 33.21 14.28
CA GLY A 250 -4.94 34.03 14.06
C GLY A 250 -3.82 33.80 15.09
N SER A 251 -4.16 33.29 16.27
CA SER A 251 -3.24 32.93 17.35
C SER A 251 -2.82 31.46 17.36
N ASP A 252 -3.39 30.63 16.47
CA ASP A 252 -3.13 29.20 16.46
C ASP A 252 -1.88 28.89 15.63
N ARG A 253 -1.18 27.81 15.99
CA ARG A 253 0.06 27.38 15.35
C ARG A 253 -0.11 26.00 14.76
N PHE A 254 0.39 25.81 13.55
CA PHE A 254 0.50 24.50 12.91
C PHE A 254 1.94 24.29 12.44
N GLU A 255 2.52 23.15 12.80
CA GLU A 255 3.88 22.75 12.42
C GLU A 255 3.93 21.22 12.20
N ALA A 256 4.60 20.78 11.13
CA ALA A 256 4.73 19.37 10.76
C ALA A 256 6.12 19.06 10.17
N PRO A 257 6.69 17.86 10.41
CA PRO A 257 7.99 17.50 9.83
C PRO A 257 7.86 17.10 8.36
N ASN A 258 8.96 17.26 7.62
CA ASN A 258 9.10 16.65 6.30
C ASN A 258 9.29 15.14 6.46
N LEU A 259 8.66 14.33 5.61
CA LEU A 259 8.75 12.88 5.64
C LEU A 259 9.22 12.32 4.29
N HIS A 260 10.08 11.30 4.36
CA HIS A 260 10.54 10.51 3.22
C HIS A 260 10.55 9.02 3.55
N ILE A 261 9.89 8.22 2.71
CA ILE A 261 9.85 6.75 2.80
C ILE A 261 10.23 6.16 1.46
N ASP A 262 11.13 5.18 1.52
CA ASP A 262 11.38 4.19 0.47
C ASP A 262 11.51 2.83 1.17
N HIS A 263 10.42 2.07 1.16
CA HIS A 263 10.27 0.85 1.95
C HIS A 263 9.98 -0.35 1.06
N HIS A 264 10.78 -1.38 1.19
CA HIS A 264 10.56 -2.69 0.59
C HIS A 264 10.17 -3.67 1.69
N ARG A 265 9.19 -4.53 1.44
CA ARG A 265 8.79 -5.57 2.40
C ARG A 265 8.46 -6.87 1.70
N ASP A 266 8.94 -7.94 2.30
CA ASP A 266 8.59 -9.32 1.97
C ASP A 266 7.56 -9.89 2.93
N TYR A 267 6.57 -10.61 2.38
CA TYR A 267 5.61 -11.39 3.15
C TYR A 267 6.16 -12.79 3.44
N VAL A 268 7.29 -12.85 4.15
CA VAL A 268 8.06 -14.09 4.40
C VAL A 268 7.23 -15.20 5.04
N GLU A 269 6.19 -14.84 5.78
CA GLU A 269 5.27 -15.75 6.44
C GLU A 269 4.37 -16.50 5.43
N LEU A 270 4.15 -15.91 4.25
CA LEU A 270 3.32 -16.46 3.16
C LEU A 270 4.16 -17.14 2.08
N ILE A 271 5.41 -16.71 1.89
CA ILE A 271 6.32 -17.30 0.91
C ILE A 271 6.56 -18.80 1.23
N TYR A 272 6.60 -19.61 0.17
CA TYR A 272 6.71 -21.08 0.16
C TYR A 272 5.52 -21.86 0.78
N LYS A 273 4.41 -21.19 1.10
CA LYS A 273 3.17 -21.88 1.52
C LYS A 273 2.39 -22.36 0.28
N PHE A 274 2.01 -23.64 0.28
CA PHE A 274 1.18 -24.24 -0.76
C PHE A 274 -0.27 -23.79 -0.66
N LEU A 275 -0.94 -23.63 -1.81
CA LEU A 275 -2.36 -23.34 -1.87
C LEU A 275 -3.19 -24.60 -1.60
N ALA A 276 -4.37 -24.43 -1.00
CA ALA A 276 -5.35 -25.49 -0.75
C ALA A 276 -6.60 -25.37 -1.66
N ASN A 277 -6.60 -24.41 -2.59
CA ASN A 277 -7.69 -24.21 -3.54
C ASN A 277 -7.75 -25.38 -4.53
N LYS A 278 -8.94 -25.97 -4.72
CA LYS A 278 -9.15 -27.06 -5.69
C LYS A 278 -8.65 -26.68 -7.09
N GLY A 279 -7.76 -27.49 -7.66
CA GLY A 279 -7.11 -27.26 -8.96
C GLY A 279 -5.79 -26.48 -8.88
N PHE A 280 -5.45 -25.94 -7.70
CA PHE A 280 -4.25 -25.14 -7.45
C PHE A 280 -3.34 -25.75 -6.38
N GLU A 281 -3.56 -26.99 -5.96
CA GLU A 281 -2.86 -27.64 -4.84
C GLU A 281 -1.35 -27.82 -5.07
N LYS A 282 -0.93 -27.83 -6.34
CA LYS A 282 0.49 -27.87 -6.74
C LYS A 282 1.19 -26.51 -6.69
N TYR A 283 0.43 -25.41 -6.54
CA TYR A 283 0.97 -24.05 -6.52
C TYR A 283 1.37 -23.65 -5.10
N PHE A 284 2.42 -22.85 -4.99
CA PHE A 284 2.85 -22.21 -3.75
C PHE A 284 3.22 -20.75 -4.03
N ILE A 285 3.19 -19.92 -2.99
CA ILE A 285 3.59 -18.50 -3.10
C ILE A 285 5.11 -18.45 -3.23
N ALA A 286 5.65 -18.31 -4.44
CA ALA A 286 7.10 -18.28 -4.66
C ALA A 286 7.75 -16.96 -4.21
N GLN A 287 7.03 -15.85 -4.39
CA GLN A 287 7.46 -14.52 -4.00
C GLN A 287 6.21 -13.67 -3.70
N MET A 288 6.28 -12.85 -2.66
CA MET A 288 5.22 -11.89 -2.34
C MET A 288 5.86 -10.71 -1.62
N PHE A 289 5.87 -9.56 -2.27
CA PHE A 289 6.53 -8.36 -1.77
C PHE A 289 5.71 -7.11 -2.10
N GLU A 290 5.98 -6.04 -1.37
CA GLU A 290 5.47 -4.70 -1.65
C GLU A 290 6.61 -3.68 -1.60
N ASN A 291 6.49 -2.64 -2.41
CA ASN A 291 7.34 -1.46 -2.33
C ASN A 291 6.45 -0.23 -2.11
N ILE A 292 6.79 0.59 -1.12
CA ILE A 292 6.05 1.79 -0.75
C ILE A 292 7.01 2.97 -0.78
N LYS A 293 6.69 4.00 -1.57
CA LYS A 293 7.38 5.29 -1.56
C LYS A 293 6.39 6.38 -1.16
N PHE A 294 6.77 7.22 -0.22
CA PHE A 294 5.94 8.33 0.26
C PHE A 294 6.82 9.55 0.55
N ASN A 295 6.32 10.74 0.20
CA ASN A 295 6.95 12.02 0.49
C ASN A 295 5.88 12.99 0.99
N MET A 296 6.20 13.78 2.02
CA MET A 296 5.36 14.86 2.50
C MET A 296 6.25 16.04 2.89
N ASP A 297 5.99 17.20 2.30
CA ASP A 297 6.75 18.43 2.51
C ASP A 297 5.81 19.65 2.61
N GLU A 298 6.33 20.87 2.45
CA GLU A 298 5.56 22.12 2.55
C GLU A 298 4.58 22.36 1.39
N LYS A 299 4.74 21.65 0.27
CA LYS A 299 3.93 21.82 -0.95
C LYS A 299 2.79 20.81 -1.01
N GLY A 300 3.01 19.62 -0.44
CA GLY A 300 2.01 18.56 -0.39
C GLY A 300 2.65 17.19 -0.21
N ALA A 301 2.00 16.21 -0.81
CA ALA A 301 2.50 14.85 -0.98
C ALA A 301 2.31 14.45 -2.45
N ARG A 302 3.01 15.13 -3.39
CA ARG A 302 3.07 15.03 -4.88
C ARG A 302 2.09 14.05 -5.58
N VAL A 303 1.08 14.49 -6.40
CA VAL A 303 0.42 14.35 -7.82
C VAL A 303 -0.50 15.60 -7.90
N GLU A 304 -0.80 16.15 -9.09
CA GLU A 304 -1.13 17.58 -9.32
C GLU A 304 -2.57 17.98 -9.81
N ASN A 305 -2.95 19.26 -9.49
CA ASN A 305 -3.79 20.30 -10.20
C ASN A 305 -4.99 20.99 -9.41
N GLU A 306 -5.45 22.20 -9.80
CA GLU A 306 -5.84 23.42 -9.02
C GLU A 306 -7.25 24.08 -9.28
N ALA A 307 -7.90 24.75 -8.27
CA ALA A 307 -8.74 26.00 -8.35
C ALA A 307 -9.45 26.43 -7.02
N ALA A 308 -10.05 27.63 -6.95
CA ALA A 308 -10.52 28.38 -5.74
C ALA A 308 -11.97 28.96 -5.80
N ILE A 309 -12.56 29.41 -4.66
CA ILE A 309 -13.57 30.53 -4.50
C ILE A 309 -13.88 30.85 -3.01
N VAL A 310 -14.31 32.10 -2.71
CA VAL A 310 -14.65 32.69 -1.39
C VAL A 310 -15.97 33.49 -1.47
N VAL A 311 -16.86 33.46 -0.45
CA VAL A 311 -17.78 34.58 -0.04
C VAL A 311 -18.23 34.47 1.46
N MET A 312 -18.53 35.61 2.12
CA MET A 312 -19.12 35.86 3.48
C MET A 312 -20.08 37.10 3.40
N PRO A 313 -20.96 37.50 4.39
CA PRO A 313 -20.88 37.32 5.86
C PRO A 313 -22.20 37.17 6.69
N SER A 314 -22.07 36.93 8.00
CA SER A 314 -22.77 37.64 9.11
C SER A 314 -22.16 37.23 10.47
N ALA A 315 -22.04 38.19 11.39
CA ALA A 315 -21.22 38.14 12.59
C ALA A 315 -21.80 37.32 13.76
N MET A 316 -20.92 36.69 14.54
CA MET A 316 -21.12 36.45 15.97
C MET A 316 -19.82 36.70 16.75
N LEU A 317 -19.97 37.39 17.88
CA LEU A 317 -18.92 37.67 18.87
C LEU A 317 -18.42 36.36 19.49
N ARG A 318 -17.09 36.19 19.61
CA ARG A 318 -16.47 35.06 20.30
C ARG A 318 -15.68 35.48 21.54
N GLU A 319 -15.83 34.68 22.59
CA GLU A 319 -14.95 34.68 23.75
C GLU A 319 -13.48 34.47 23.31
N PRO A 320 -12.50 35.00 24.05
CA PRO A 320 -11.09 34.87 23.66
C PRO A 320 -10.70 33.38 23.58
N GLU A 321 -10.54 32.89 22.36
CA GLU A 321 -10.08 31.52 22.12
C GLU A 321 -8.68 31.36 22.71
N LYS A 322 -8.53 30.36 23.59
CA LYS A 322 -7.22 29.86 24.01
C LYS A 322 -6.47 29.41 22.76
N SER A 323 -5.29 29.99 22.49
CA SER A 323 -4.42 29.61 21.37
C SER A 323 -4.18 28.11 21.35
N LYS A 324 -4.47 27.46 20.22
CA LYS A 324 -4.29 26.02 19.99
C LYS A 324 -2.92 25.79 19.33
N ASN A 325 -2.11 24.89 19.89
CA ASN A 325 -0.84 24.48 19.31
C ASN A 325 -0.99 23.11 18.62
N LEU A 326 -1.22 23.13 17.32
CA LEU A 326 -1.36 21.95 16.47
C LEU A 326 0.00 21.56 15.90
N ILE A 327 0.94 21.25 16.79
CA ILE A 327 2.34 20.95 16.48
C ILE A 327 2.55 19.43 16.49
N LEU A 328 3.02 18.86 15.39
CA LEU A 328 3.37 17.44 15.27
C LEU A 328 4.82 17.20 15.73
N ASP A 329 5.05 17.35 17.04
CA ASP A 329 6.34 17.20 17.72
C ASP A 329 6.50 15.88 18.51
N LYS A 330 5.48 15.02 18.47
CA LYS A 330 5.41 13.70 19.14
C LYS A 330 4.75 12.69 18.19
N PRO A 331 4.78 11.38 18.48
CA PRO A 331 4.20 10.37 17.60
C PRO A 331 2.78 10.69 17.12
N TYR A 332 2.55 10.46 15.84
CA TYR A 332 1.30 10.80 15.16
C TYR A 332 1.07 9.91 13.95
N TRP A 333 -0.18 9.86 13.51
CA TRP A 333 -0.61 9.15 12.31
C TRP A 333 -0.75 10.11 11.13
N VAL A 334 -0.33 9.65 9.96
CA VAL A 334 -0.66 10.21 8.65
C VAL A 334 -1.60 9.23 7.96
N VAL A 335 -2.77 9.71 7.56
CA VAL A 335 -3.81 8.90 6.91
C VAL A 335 -4.21 9.59 5.60
N MET A 336 -4.26 8.81 4.51
CA MET A 336 -4.78 9.29 3.23
C MET A 336 -5.93 8.42 2.75
N GLN A 337 -7.02 9.06 2.35
CA GLN A 337 -8.25 8.40 1.92
C GLN A 337 -9.00 9.24 0.90
N ARG A 338 -9.91 8.63 0.13
CA ARG A 338 -10.88 9.38 -0.67
C ARG A 338 -11.81 10.14 0.27
N ALA A 339 -12.18 11.38 -0.04
CA ALA A 339 -13.07 12.18 0.80
C ALA A 339 -14.45 11.52 1.01
N ASN A 340 -14.89 10.67 0.08
CA ASN A 340 -16.14 9.92 0.14
C ASN A 340 -15.95 8.44 0.56
N SER A 341 -14.76 8.03 1.00
CA SER A 341 -14.51 6.68 1.55
C SER A 341 -14.22 6.74 3.04
N GLN A 342 -14.66 5.70 3.74
CA GLN A 342 -14.33 5.43 5.15
C GLN A 342 -13.06 4.60 5.31
N ASN A 343 -12.52 4.06 4.20
CA ASN A 343 -11.32 3.23 4.20
C ASN A 343 -10.15 4.00 3.58
N PRO A 344 -9.02 4.13 4.30
CA PRO A 344 -7.82 4.72 3.74
C PRO A 344 -7.16 3.81 2.71
N TYR A 345 -6.46 4.44 1.77
CA TYR A 345 -5.56 3.73 0.85
C TYR A 345 -4.10 3.75 1.35
N PHE A 346 -3.77 4.59 2.31
CA PHE A 346 -2.45 4.68 2.93
C PHE A 346 -2.52 5.10 4.41
N ILE A 347 -1.72 4.44 5.25
CA ILE A 347 -1.57 4.73 6.68
C ILE A 347 -0.08 4.68 7.05
N LEU A 348 0.38 5.71 7.75
CA LEU A 348 1.73 5.80 8.29
C LEU A 348 1.68 6.21 9.76
N GLY A 349 2.28 5.42 10.64
CA GLY A 349 2.47 5.76 12.05
C GLY A 349 3.90 6.22 12.29
N VAL A 350 4.08 7.53 12.49
CA VAL A 350 5.39 8.17 12.70
C VAL A 350 5.73 8.14 14.19
N ASN A 351 6.65 7.28 14.59
CA ASN A 351 7.07 7.08 15.98
C ASN A 351 8.40 7.77 16.31
N ASN A 352 9.26 7.96 15.31
CA ASN A 352 10.62 8.48 15.49
C ASN A 352 11.04 9.34 14.28
N THR A 353 12.28 9.84 14.31
CA THR A 353 12.84 10.76 13.31
C THR A 353 13.49 10.07 12.11
N GLU A 354 13.49 8.72 12.02
CA GLU A 354 14.20 7.98 10.97
C GLU A 354 13.63 8.18 9.56
N LEU A 355 12.39 8.68 9.47
CA LEU A 355 11.72 9.05 8.22
C LEU A 355 11.77 10.56 7.95
N MET A 356 12.41 11.34 8.82
CA MET A 356 12.46 12.79 8.74
C MET A 356 13.76 13.27 8.11
N GLU A 357 13.67 14.36 7.36
CA GLU A 357 14.84 15.09 6.87
C GLU A 357 15.49 15.86 8.03
N LYS A 358 16.82 15.86 8.12
CA LYS A 358 17.59 16.43 9.25
C LYS A 358 18.03 17.88 9.02
#